data_AF-A0A3D1T4C6-F1
#
_entry.id   AF-A0A3D1T4C6-F1
#
_cell.length_a   1.000
_cell.length_b   1.000
_cell.length_c   1.000
_cell.angle_alpha   90.00
_cell.angle_beta   90.00
_cell.angle_gamma   90.00
#
_symmetry.space_group_name_H-M   'P 1'
#
loop_
_entity.id
_entity.type
_entity.pdbx_description
1 polymer ?
#
loop_
_entity_poly.entity_id
_entity_poly.type
_entity_poly.pdbx_seq_one_letter_code
_entity_poly.pdbx_strand_id
1 'polypeptide(L)'
;VGATLFYEKQEHTVNSVMVSPVTEDEYLMAKIIVSVLNSLITVVIISGILYFVKDVSYNYLLIALAAVIVTTVHTLIGIFLSYHAKNFTAVLINLMVYSFVCLFPTLFASFGLINAKVAKYLIVLPPEAANILFGAGIKETELWKLVFGFVYLIALAFVLYRFIVKP
;
A
#
# COMPACT_ATOMS: atom_id res chain seq x y z
N VAL A 1 -4.53 9.04 3.23
CA VAL A 1 -3.77 9.80 2.21
C VAL A 1 -4.63 10.23 1.02
N GLY A 2 -5.40 9.35 0.37
CA GLY A 2 -6.22 9.76 -0.78
C GLY A 2 -7.19 10.91 -0.45
N ALA A 3 -8.04 10.75 0.56
CA ALA A 3 -9.00 11.79 0.96
C ALA A 3 -8.31 13.11 1.37
N THR A 4 -7.21 13.06 2.11
CA THR A 4 -6.48 14.26 2.57
C THR A 4 -5.90 15.03 1.40
N LEU A 5 -5.31 14.34 0.41
CA LEU A 5 -4.78 14.98 -0.79
C LEU A 5 -5.89 15.60 -1.65
N PHE A 6 -7.06 14.96 -1.71
CA PHE A 6 -8.21 15.54 -2.40
C PHE A 6 -8.67 16.86 -1.75
N TYR A 7 -8.76 16.91 -0.41
CA TYR A 7 -9.08 18.14 0.30
C TYR A 7 -7.99 19.22 0.10
N GLU A 8 -6.72 18.85 0.15
CA GLU A 8 -5.62 19.79 -0.14
C GLU A 8 -5.71 20.37 -1.58
N LYS A 9 -6.19 19.58 -2.54
CA LYS A 9 -6.46 20.02 -3.91
C LYS A 9 -7.67 20.97 -3.97
N GLN A 10 -8.74 20.68 -3.23
CA GLN A 10 -9.95 21.49 -3.20
C GLN A 10 -9.74 22.85 -2.52
N GLU A 11 -8.98 22.88 -1.43
CA GLU A 11 -8.66 24.08 -0.64
C GLU A 11 -7.53 24.92 -1.27
N HIS A 12 -7.09 24.59 -2.49
CA HIS A 12 -5.95 25.22 -3.17
C HIS A 12 -4.62 25.20 -2.40
N THR A 13 -4.50 24.39 -1.34
CA THR A 13 -3.25 24.21 -0.59
C THR A 13 -2.13 23.66 -1.48
N VAL A 14 -2.46 22.82 -2.46
CA VAL A 14 -1.49 22.35 -3.47
C VAL A 14 -0.92 23.53 -4.29
N ASN A 15 -1.71 24.57 -4.57
CA ASN A 15 -1.22 25.77 -5.27
C ASN A 15 -0.27 26.60 -4.40
N SER A 16 -0.40 26.54 -3.07
CA SER A 16 0.56 27.16 -2.15
C SER A 16 1.93 26.48 -2.20
N VAL A 17 1.98 25.17 -2.49
CA VAL A 17 3.24 24.44 -2.70
C VAL A 17 3.92 24.92 -3.98
N MET A 18 3.15 25.20 -5.04
CA MET A 18 3.65 25.69 -6.34
C MET A 18 4.31 27.09 -6.29
N VAL A 19 4.05 27.88 -5.24
CA VAL A 19 4.65 29.20 -5.02
C VAL A 19 5.70 29.21 -3.90
N SER A 20 5.91 28.06 -3.26
CA SER A 20 6.97 27.85 -2.27
C SER A 20 8.22 27.26 -2.95
N PRO A 21 9.42 27.38 -2.34
CA PRO A 21 10.63 26.77 -2.90
C PRO A 21 10.68 25.23 -2.73
N VAL A 22 9.52 24.57 -2.64
CA VAL A 22 9.37 23.11 -2.47
C VAL A 22 9.03 22.48 -3.80
N THR A 23 9.77 21.46 -4.18
CA THR A 23 9.52 20.68 -5.39
C THR A 23 8.35 19.70 -5.21
N GLU A 24 7.69 19.32 -6.30
CA GLU A 24 6.63 18.31 -6.29
C GLU A 24 7.13 16.96 -5.73
N ASP A 25 8.40 16.64 -6.00
CA ASP A 25 9.09 15.45 -5.54
C ASP A 25 9.20 15.40 -4.01
N GLU A 26 9.59 16.51 -3.40
CA GLU A 26 9.70 16.65 -1.94
C GLU A 26 8.33 16.52 -1.28
N TYR A 27 7.28 17.10 -1.87
CA TYR A 27 5.92 16.99 -1.37
C TYR A 27 5.41 15.53 -1.41
N LEU A 28 5.60 14.84 -2.54
CA LEU A 28 5.19 13.45 -2.68
C LEU A 28 5.98 12.52 -1.76
N MET A 29 7.31 12.71 -1.68
CA MET A 29 8.17 11.93 -0.79
C MET A 29 7.80 12.14 0.68
N ALA A 30 7.48 13.37 1.08
CA ALA A 30 7.02 13.65 2.45
C ALA A 30 5.76 12.83 2.80
N LYS A 31 4.77 12.75 1.90
CA LYS A 31 3.57 11.94 2.13
C LYS A 31 3.85 10.45 2.23
N ILE A 32 4.75 9.94 1.39
CA ILE A 32 5.17 8.54 1.44
C ILE A 32 5.88 8.25 2.77
N ILE A 33 6.86 9.08 3.15
CA ILE A 33 7.64 8.94 4.39
C ILE A 33 6.71 8.98 5.62
N VAL A 34 5.81 9.95 5.70
CA VAL A 34 4.85 10.05 6.81
C VAL A 34 3.95 8.82 6.88
N SER A 35 3.50 8.30 5.74
CA SER A 35 2.66 7.10 5.70
C SER A 35 3.41 5.84 6.10
N VAL A 36 4.67 5.70 5.65
CA VAL A 36 5.57 4.60 6.04
C VAL A 36 5.85 4.66 7.54
N LEU A 37 6.19 5.83 8.09
CA LEU A 37 6.43 6.00 9.52
C LEU A 37 5.21 5.62 10.35
N ASN A 38 4.01 6.09 9.95
CA ASN A 38 2.77 5.72 10.64
C ASN A 38 2.52 4.21 10.61
N SER A 39 2.81 3.55 9.48
CA SER A 39 2.69 2.10 9.40
C SER A 39 3.75 1.37 10.22
N LEU A 40 4.99 1.86 10.28
CA LEU A 40 6.04 1.26 11.10
C LEU A 40 5.71 1.37 12.58
N ILE A 41 5.17 2.50 13.03
CA ILE A 41 4.64 2.65 14.40
C ILE A 41 3.56 1.60 14.67
N THR A 42 2.64 1.40 13.73
CA THR A 42 1.60 0.37 13.83
C THR A 42 2.19 -1.03 13.92
N VAL A 43 3.20 -1.36 13.11
CA VAL A 43 3.91 -2.63 13.16
C VAL A 43 4.59 -2.82 14.51
N VAL A 44 5.28 -1.81 15.04
CA VAL A 44 5.95 -1.88 16.35
C VAL A 44 4.94 -2.15 17.46
N ILE A 45 3.80 -1.45 17.47
CA ILE A 45 2.75 -1.64 18.47
C ILE A 45 2.18 -3.06 18.40
N ILE A 46 1.79 -3.52 17.20
CA ILE A 46 1.23 -4.87 17.00
C ILE A 46 2.28 -5.93 17.37
N SER A 47 3.54 -5.72 16.99
CA SER A 47 4.65 -6.62 17.32
C SER A 47 4.89 -6.72 18.82
N GLY A 48 4.87 -5.59 19.52
CA GLY A 48 4.98 -5.55 20.98
C GLY A 48 3.86 -6.36 21.64
N ILE A 49 2.60 -6.16 21.21
CA ILE A 49 1.47 -6.92 21.74
C ILE A 49 1.64 -8.42 21.50
N LEU A 50 2.01 -8.83 20.28
CA LEU A 50 2.18 -10.25 19.95
C LEU A 50 3.33 -10.91 20.74
N TYR A 51 4.42 -10.19 20.96
CA TYR A 51 5.55 -10.67 21.75
C TYR A 51 5.19 -10.80 23.23
N PHE A 52 4.62 -9.75 23.85
CA PHE A 52 4.36 -9.74 25.30
C PHE A 52 3.12 -10.55 25.72
N VAL A 53 2.08 -10.60 24.89
CA VAL A 53 0.78 -11.19 25.27
C VAL A 53 0.63 -12.62 24.77
N LYS A 54 1.09 -12.90 23.55
CA LYS A 54 0.86 -14.19 22.88
C LYS A 54 2.11 -15.07 22.78
N ASP A 55 3.28 -14.58 23.20
CA ASP A 55 4.56 -15.29 23.10
C ASP A 55 4.84 -15.83 21.68
N VAL A 56 4.42 -15.07 20.66
CA VAL A 56 4.62 -15.45 19.25
C VAL A 56 5.86 -14.75 18.73
N SER A 57 6.90 -15.53 18.45
CA SER A 57 8.07 -15.07 17.71
C SER A 57 7.88 -15.26 16.21
N TYR A 58 8.32 -14.27 15.44
CA TYR A 58 8.24 -14.25 13.98
C TYR A 58 9.32 -13.34 13.40
N ASN A 59 9.45 -13.30 12.08
CA ASN A 59 10.47 -12.49 11.44
C ASN A 59 10.06 -11.00 11.39
N TYR A 60 10.37 -10.27 12.48
CA TYR A 60 10.06 -8.84 12.61
C TYR A 60 10.69 -7.99 11.50
N LEU A 61 11.89 -8.34 11.03
CA LEU A 61 12.58 -7.61 9.98
C LEU A 61 11.82 -7.73 8.64
N LEU A 62 11.37 -8.94 8.30
CA LEU A 62 10.60 -9.17 7.08
C LEU A 62 9.27 -8.42 7.10
N ILE A 63 8.56 -8.43 8.24
CA ILE A 63 7.31 -7.67 8.40
C ILE A 63 7.55 -6.16 8.29
N ALA A 64 8.63 -5.64 8.88
CA ALA A 64 8.98 -4.23 8.76
C ALA A 64 9.27 -3.84 7.29
N LEU A 65 10.06 -4.64 6.56
CA LEU A 65 10.35 -4.41 5.15
C LEU A 65 9.08 -4.52 4.28
N ALA A 66 8.24 -5.51 4.55
CA ALA A 66 6.94 -5.66 3.90
C ALA A 66 6.06 -4.43 4.14
N ALA A 67 6.02 -3.92 5.37
CA ALA A 67 5.26 -2.71 5.70
C ALA A 67 5.74 -1.50 4.89
N VAL A 68 7.05 -1.26 4.81
CA VAL A 68 7.61 -0.14 4.04
C VAL A 68 7.17 -0.21 2.57
N ILE A 69 7.33 -1.37 1.92
CA ILE A 69 7.04 -1.47 0.49
C ILE A 69 5.53 -1.44 0.20
N VAL A 70 4.74 -2.17 0.99
CA VAL A 70 3.27 -2.24 0.82
C VAL A 70 2.64 -0.88 1.04
N THR A 71 3.07 -0.16 2.08
CA THR A 71 2.53 1.17 2.40
C THR A 71 2.92 2.20 1.36
N THR A 72 4.13 2.14 0.82
CA THR A 72 4.57 2.98 -0.30
C THR A 72 3.65 2.79 -1.51
N VAL A 73 3.41 1.55 -1.93
CA VAL A 73 2.54 1.24 -3.07
C VAL A 73 1.11 1.74 -2.83
N HIS A 74 0.50 1.41 -1.70
CA HIS A 74 -0.89 1.81 -1.42
C HIS A 74 -1.05 3.32 -1.22
N THR A 75 -0.01 3.99 -0.73
CA THR A 75 0.04 5.45 -0.67
C THR A 75 0.04 6.03 -2.08
N LEU A 76 0.88 5.52 -2.98
CA LEU A 76 0.92 5.95 -4.38
C LEU A 76 -0.40 5.69 -5.11
N ILE A 77 -1.03 4.53 -4.90
CA ILE A 77 -2.36 4.23 -5.45
C ILE A 77 -3.37 5.25 -4.93
N GLY A 78 -3.39 5.53 -3.62
CA GLY A 78 -4.29 6.53 -3.04
C GLY A 78 -4.08 7.93 -3.61
N ILE A 79 -2.82 8.33 -3.81
CA ILE A 79 -2.45 9.60 -4.43
C ILE A 79 -2.96 9.65 -5.89
N PHE A 80 -2.73 8.59 -6.66
CA PHE A 80 -3.19 8.48 -8.06
C PHE A 80 -4.71 8.64 -8.19
N LEU A 81 -5.48 7.92 -7.37
CA LEU A 81 -6.94 7.99 -7.40
C LEU A 81 -7.45 9.40 -7.07
N SER A 82 -6.77 10.11 -6.16
CA SER A 82 -7.13 11.46 -5.77
C SER A 82 -6.78 12.53 -6.80
N TYR A 83 -5.65 12.38 -7.51
CA TYR A 83 -5.30 13.32 -8.58
C TYR A 83 -6.31 13.28 -9.73
N HIS A 84 -6.74 12.08 -10.12
CA HIS A 84 -7.67 11.87 -11.23
C HIS A 84 -9.15 12.08 -10.88
N ALA A 85 -9.48 12.20 -9.59
CA ALA A 85 -10.83 12.48 -9.17
C ALA A 85 -11.21 13.96 -9.37
N LYS A 86 -12.44 14.17 -9.87
CA LYS A 86 -13.04 15.50 -10.09
C LYS A 86 -13.71 16.06 -8.83
N ASN A 87 -14.29 15.19 -8.00
CA ASN A 87 -14.98 15.53 -6.77
C ASN A 87 -14.73 14.44 -5.69
N PHE A 88 -15.07 14.73 -4.43
CA PHE A 88 -14.81 13.81 -3.33
C PHE A 88 -15.55 12.47 -3.52
N THR A 89 -16.78 12.53 -4.01
CA THR A 89 -17.55 11.32 -4.35
C THR A 89 -16.84 10.45 -5.37
N ALA A 90 -16.16 11.02 -6.37
CA ALA A 90 -15.36 10.27 -7.34
C ALA A 90 -14.15 9.59 -6.68
N VAL A 91 -13.51 10.22 -5.68
CA VAL A 91 -12.44 9.55 -4.90
C VAL A 91 -12.99 8.31 -4.21
N LEU A 92 -14.16 8.43 -3.57
CA LEU A 92 -14.80 7.32 -2.88
C LEU A 92 -15.19 6.20 -3.85
N ILE A 93 -15.82 6.54 -4.99
CA ILE A 93 -16.19 5.56 -6.02
C ILE A 93 -14.94 4.85 -6.55
N ASN A 94 -13.88 5.59 -6.86
CA ASN A 94 -12.63 5.00 -7.34
C ASN A 94 -12.00 4.05 -6.32
N LEU A 95 -12.02 4.42 -5.03
CA LEU A 95 -11.56 3.54 -3.95
C LEU A 95 -12.45 2.30 -3.81
N MET A 96 -13.76 2.44 -3.94
CA MET A 96 -14.69 1.30 -3.92
C MET A 96 -14.43 0.36 -5.09
N VAL A 97 -14.27 0.88 -6.31
CA VAL A 97 -13.94 0.07 -7.49
C VAL A 97 -12.61 -0.65 -7.29
N TYR A 98 -11.56 0.05 -6.83
CA TYR A 98 -10.28 -0.57 -6.48
C TYR A 98 -10.46 -1.70 -5.46
N SER A 99 -11.27 -1.47 -4.43
CA SER A 99 -11.55 -2.47 -3.40
C SER A 99 -12.27 -3.69 -3.98
N PHE A 100 -13.32 -3.50 -4.78
CA PHE A 100 -14.04 -4.59 -5.45
C PHE A 100 -13.18 -5.40 -6.40
N VAL A 101 -12.28 -4.76 -7.15
CA VAL A 101 -11.46 -5.44 -8.15
C VAL A 101 -10.23 -6.10 -7.52
N CYS A 102 -9.60 -5.48 -6.52
CA CYS A 102 -8.33 -5.95 -5.98
C CYS A 102 -8.46 -6.56 -4.57
N LEU A 103 -9.17 -5.90 -3.66
CA LEU A 103 -9.25 -6.30 -2.25
C LEU A 103 -10.20 -7.49 -2.05
N PHE A 104 -11.41 -7.46 -2.62
CA PHE A 104 -12.38 -8.54 -2.42
C PHE A 104 -11.91 -9.90 -2.94
N PRO A 105 -11.32 -10.02 -4.15
CA PRO A 105 -10.78 -11.29 -4.61
C PRO A 105 -9.67 -11.82 -3.69
N THR A 106 -8.80 -10.94 -3.19
CA THR A 106 -7.75 -11.26 -2.21
C THR A 106 -8.35 -11.81 -0.90
N LEU A 107 -9.41 -11.18 -0.40
CA LEU A 107 -10.11 -11.64 0.80
C LEU A 107 -10.76 -13.00 0.58
N PHE A 108 -11.46 -13.20 -0.54
CA PHE A 108 -12.09 -14.48 -0.86
C PHE A 108 -11.07 -15.61 -1.02
N ALA A 109 -9.90 -15.34 -1.58
CA ALA A 109 -8.80 -16.30 -1.61
C ALA A 109 -8.29 -16.64 -0.20
N SER A 110 -8.16 -15.63 0.66
CA SER A 110 -7.74 -15.82 2.06
C SER A 110 -8.73 -16.65 2.89
N PHE A 111 -10.03 -16.56 2.60
CA PHE A 111 -11.07 -17.39 3.23
C PHE A 111 -11.25 -18.77 2.60
N GLY A 112 -10.49 -19.11 1.56
CA GLY A 112 -10.61 -20.40 0.85
C GLY A 112 -11.87 -20.52 -0.01
N LEU A 113 -12.55 -19.40 -0.32
CA LEU A 113 -13.74 -19.38 -1.20
C LEU A 113 -13.37 -19.50 -2.68
N ILE A 114 -12.10 -19.23 -3.03
CA ILE A 114 -11.57 -19.34 -4.39
C ILE A 114 -10.68 -20.58 -4.51
N ASN A 115 -10.81 -21.30 -5.63
CA ASN A 115 -9.99 -22.49 -5.92
C ASN A 115 -8.49 -22.13 -5.93
N ALA A 116 -7.67 -22.98 -5.29
CA ALA A 116 -6.21 -22.82 -5.19
C ALA A 116 -5.51 -22.61 -6.55
N LYS A 117 -6.04 -23.18 -7.64
CA LYS A 117 -5.48 -22.96 -8.99
C LYS A 117 -5.65 -21.52 -9.47
N VAL A 118 -6.76 -20.87 -9.13
CA VAL A 118 -7.05 -19.48 -9.49
C VAL A 118 -6.34 -18.53 -8.53
N ALA A 119 -6.28 -18.88 -7.24
CA ALA A 119 -5.62 -18.07 -6.21
C ALA A 119 -4.13 -17.79 -6.53
N LYS A 120 -3.44 -18.73 -7.18
CA LYS A 120 -2.04 -18.52 -7.61
C LYS A 120 -1.85 -17.30 -8.53
N TYR A 121 -2.84 -16.98 -9.37
CA TYR A 121 -2.76 -15.84 -10.29
C TYR A 121 -3.11 -14.51 -9.62
N LEU A 122 -3.75 -14.54 -8.44
CA LEU A 122 -4.11 -13.34 -7.70
C LEU A 122 -2.88 -12.61 -7.13
N ILE A 123 -1.69 -13.21 -7.13
CA ILE A 123 -0.44 -12.56 -6.70
C ILE A 123 -0.13 -11.26 -7.45
N VAL A 124 -0.70 -11.08 -8.64
CA VAL A 124 -0.61 -9.83 -9.43
C VAL A 124 -1.44 -8.70 -8.78
N LEU A 125 -2.42 -9.01 -7.93
CA LEU A 125 -3.16 -7.99 -7.20
C LEU A 125 -2.28 -7.44 -6.06
N PRO A 126 -2.08 -6.12 -5.95
CA PRO A 126 -1.25 -5.53 -4.90
C PRO A 126 -1.66 -5.94 -3.47
N PRO A 127 -2.96 -6.06 -3.13
CA PRO A 127 -3.38 -6.53 -1.81
C PRO A 127 -3.00 -8.00 -1.53
N GLU A 128 -3.04 -8.88 -2.53
CA GLU A 128 -2.64 -10.30 -2.37
C GLU A 128 -1.13 -10.42 -2.17
N ALA A 129 -0.34 -9.71 -2.98
CA ALA A 129 1.11 -9.64 -2.78
C ALA A 129 1.47 -9.10 -1.38
N ALA A 130 0.75 -8.09 -0.89
CA ALA A 130 0.91 -7.59 0.47
C ALA A 130 0.61 -8.65 1.53
N ASN A 131 -0.50 -9.39 1.37
CA ASN A 131 -0.88 -10.46 2.29
C ASN A 131 0.17 -11.58 2.34
N ILE A 132 0.69 -11.99 1.17
CA ILE A 132 1.78 -12.99 1.09
C ILE A 132 3.04 -12.50 1.80
N LEU A 133 3.44 -11.23 1.62
CA LEU A 133 4.64 -10.69 2.28
C LEU A 133 4.47 -10.59 3.80
N PHE A 134 3.32 -10.15 4.30
CA PHE A 134 3.06 -10.14 5.74
C PHE A 134 2.95 -11.56 6.31
N GLY A 135 2.30 -12.47 5.58
CA GLY A 135 2.19 -13.88 5.94
C GLY A 135 3.54 -14.59 6.02
N ALA A 136 4.47 -14.26 5.11
CA ALA A 136 5.83 -14.79 5.10
C ALA A 136 6.65 -14.41 6.34
N GLY A 137 6.24 -13.35 7.06
CA GLY A 137 6.84 -13.00 8.33
C GLY A 137 6.50 -14.00 9.44
N ILE A 138 5.32 -14.61 9.38
CA ILE A 138 4.74 -15.46 10.43
C ILE A 138 4.86 -16.95 10.10
N LYS A 139 4.67 -17.32 8.82
CA LYS A 139 4.69 -18.71 8.34
C LYS A 139 5.69 -18.86 7.21
N GLU A 140 6.27 -20.05 7.10
CA GLU A 140 7.10 -20.38 5.94
C GLU A 140 6.30 -20.25 4.65
N THR A 141 6.84 -19.47 3.72
CA THR A 141 6.25 -19.20 2.42
C THR A 141 7.24 -19.59 1.34
N GLU A 142 6.75 -20.09 0.21
CA GLU A 142 7.59 -20.44 -0.94
C GLU A 142 8.45 -19.25 -1.38
N LEU A 143 9.76 -19.46 -1.47
CA LEU A 143 10.74 -18.39 -1.72
C LEU A 143 10.47 -17.61 -3.01
N TRP A 144 9.96 -18.26 -4.06
CA TRP A 144 9.62 -17.59 -5.31
C TRP A 144 8.47 -16.57 -5.14
N LYS A 145 7.49 -16.84 -4.26
CA LYS A 145 6.37 -15.91 -3.99
C LYS A 145 6.85 -14.68 -3.24
N LEU A 146 7.79 -14.87 -2.31
CA LEU A 146 8.41 -13.78 -1.56
C LEU A 146 9.22 -12.87 -2.48
N VAL A 147 10.12 -13.44 -3.28
CA VAL A 147 10.95 -12.68 -4.22
C VAL A 147 10.07 -11.96 -5.25
N PHE A 148 9.10 -12.66 -5.83
CA PHE A 148 8.15 -12.06 -6.75
C PHE A 148 7.37 -10.92 -6.09
N GLY A 149 6.86 -11.10 -4.88
CA GLY A 149 6.09 -10.07 -4.16
C GLY A 149 6.88 -8.78 -3.95
N PHE A 150 8.12 -8.87 -3.47
CA PHE A 150 8.98 -7.69 -3.31
C PHE A 150 9.31 -7.03 -4.66
N VAL A 151 9.77 -7.81 -5.63
CA VAL A 151 10.15 -7.28 -6.96
C VAL A 151 8.95 -6.64 -7.65
N TYR A 152 7.79 -7.29 -7.60
CA TYR A 152 6.55 -6.80 -8.18
C TYR A 152 6.10 -5.48 -7.54
N LEU A 153 6.06 -5.40 -6.21
CA LEU A 153 5.63 -4.18 -5.52
C LEU A 153 6.64 -3.03 -5.70
N ILE A 154 7.95 -3.31 -5.75
CA ILE A 154 8.97 -2.30 -6.08
C ILE A 154 8.77 -1.79 -7.52
N ALA A 155 8.61 -2.69 -8.47
CA ALA A 155 8.36 -2.33 -9.86
C ALA A 155 7.07 -1.50 -10.00
N LEU A 156 5.99 -1.91 -9.32
CA LEU A 156 4.72 -1.19 -9.34
C LEU A 156 4.84 0.18 -8.67
N ALA A 157 5.54 0.30 -7.54
CA ALA A 157 5.83 1.59 -6.90
C ALA A 157 6.57 2.54 -7.86
N PHE A 158 7.59 2.03 -8.55
CA PHE A 158 8.36 2.80 -9.52
C PHE A 158 7.49 3.27 -10.70
N VAL A 159 6.66 2.36 -11.26
CA VAL A 159 5.75 2.69 -12.36
C VAL A 159 4.72 3.74 -11.92
N LEU A 160 4.11 3.57 -10.75
CA LEU A 160 3.15 4.53 -10.20
C LEU A 160 3.79 5.91 -9.98
N TYR A 161 4.99 5.94 -9.37
CA TYR A 161 5.67 7.20 -9.10
C TYR A 161 6.09 7.94 -10.39
N ARG A 162 6.64 7.20 -11.37
CA ARG A 162 7.26 7.81 -12.56
C ARG A 162 6.29 8.19 -13.67
N PHE A 163 5.25 7.40 -13.90
CA PHE A 163 4.38 7.53 -15.08
C PHE A 163 2.97 8.02 -14.74
N ILE A 164 2.57 7.92 -13.48
CA ILE A 164 1.16 8.06 -13.10
C ILE A 164 0.97 9.25 -12.14
N VAL A 165 1.90 9.48 -11.23
CA VAL A 165 1.85 10.61 -10.28
C VAL A 165 2.58 11.84 -10.81
N LYS A 166 3.71 11.67 -11.49
CA LYS A 166 4.40 12.73 -12.23
C LYS A 166 4.14 12.55 -13.73
N PRO A 167 3.20 13.28 -14.35
CA PRO A 167 3.02 13.23 -15.80
C PRO A 167 4.27 13.74 -16.54
#